data_AF-A0A6I3LD91-F1
#
_entry.id   AF-A0A6I3LD91-F1
#
_cell.length_a   1.000
_cell.length_b   1.000
_cell.length_c   1.000
_cell.angle_alpha   90.00
_cell.angle_beta   90.00
_cell.angle_gamma   90.00
#
_symmetry.space_group_name_H-M   'P 1'
#
loop_
_entity.id
_entity.type
_entity.pdbx_description
1 polymer ?
#
loop_
_entity_poly.entity_id
_entity_poly.type
_entity_poly.pdbx_seq_one_letter_code
_entity_poly.pdbx_strand_id
1 'polypeptide(L)'
;MMTGLERAEALWRARDELAAAADEMAVVGRALSSVADDAGWRSRAGTAFRERAEELAAAASAASAEFRVAAVELLAAGNRAVLA
;
A
#
# COMPACT_ATOMS: atom_id res chain seq x y z
N MET A 1 -10.29 -8.96 30.17
CA MET A 1 -8.84 -8.71 30.04
C MET A 1 -8.40 -9.54 28.84
N MET A 2 -7.86 -8.92 27.78
CA MET A 2 -7.51 -9.65 26.56
C MET A 2 -6.22 -10.45 26.78
N THR A 3 -6.21 -11.72 26.41
CA THR A 3 -5.04 -12.61 26.50
C THR A 3 -3.95 -12.22 25.48
N GLY A 4 -2.73 -12.69 25.70
CA GLY A 4 -1.62 -12.48 24.74
C GLY A 4 -1.94 -13.03 23.35
N LEU A 5 -2.64 -14.16 23.28
CA LEU A 5 -3.09 -14.78 22.03
C LEU A 5 -4.16 -13.94 21.31
N GLU A 6 -5.21 -13.50 22.01
CA GLU A 6 -6.24 -12.63 21.43
C GLU A 6 -5.65 -11.30 20.90
N ARG A 7 -4.65 -10.76 21.61
CA ARG A 7 -3.89 -9.59 21.14
C ARG A 7 -3.10 -9.89 19.88
N ALA A 8 -2.42 -11.05 19.82
CA ALA A 8 -1.67 -11.46 18.65
C ALA A 8 -2.56 -11.65 17.42
N GLU A 9 -3.72 -12.31 17.58
CA GLU A 9 -4.70 -12.50 16.52
C GLU A 9 -5.20 -11.18 15.93
N ALA A 10 -5.50 -10.19 16.78
CA ALA A 10 -5.89 -8.86 16.33
C ALA A 10 -4.79 -8.17 15.50
N LEU A 11 -3.53 -8.28 15.95
CA LEU A 11 -2.38 -7.69 15.26
C LEU A 11 -2.11 -8.38 13.91
N TRP A 12 -2.23 -9.70 13.84
CA TRP A 12 -2.07 -10.45 12.59
C TRP A 12 -3.18 -10.14 11.58
N ARG A 13 -4.43 -9.98 12.02
CA ARG A 13 -5.52 -9.54 11.14
C ARG A 13 -5.26 -8.15 10.57
N ALA A 14 -4.87 -7.19 11.41
CA ALA A 14 -4.52 -5.85 10.95
C ALA A 14 -3.32 -5.87 9.98
N ARG A 15 -2.34 -6.75 10.21
CA ARG A 15 -1.22 -6.99 9.30
C ARG A 15 -1.70 -7.45 7.93
N ASP A 16 -2.63 -8.40 7.88
CA ASP A 16 -3.14 -8.95 6.63
C ASP A 16 -3.94 -7.92 5.84
N GLU A 17 -4.74 -7.10 6.53
CA GLU A 17 -5.45 -5.96 5.93
C GLU A 17 -4.48 -4.94 5.30
N LEU A 18 -3.40 -4.58 6.01
CA LEU A 18 -2.39 -3.67 5.45
C LEU A 18 -1.61 -4.29 4.29
N ALA A 19 -1.32 -5.59 4.34
CA ALA A 19 -0.68 -6.28 3.23
C ALA A 19 -1.56 -6.26 1.97
N ALA A 20 -2.87 -6.51 2.12
CA ALA A 20 -3.82 -6.43 1.03
C ALA A 20 -3.90 -5.01 0.46
N ALA A 21 -4.03 -3.99 1.33
CA ALA A 21 -4.03 -2.59 0.90
C ALA A 21 -2.75 -2.19 0.15
N ALA A 22 -1.59 -2.70 0.59
CA ALA A 22 -0.33 -2.44 -0.09
C ALA A 22 -0.32 -3.00 -1.52
N ASP A 23 -0.86 -4.20 -1.72
CA ASP A 23 -0.91 -4.84 -3.03
C ASP A 23 -1.90 -4.13 -3.96
N GLU A 24 -3.05 -3.68 -3.44
CA GLU A 24 -3.99 -2.83 -4.17
C GLU A 24 -3.33 -1.52 -4.63
N MET A 25 -2.63 -0.83 -3.73
CA MET A 25 -1.90 0.41 -4.08
C MET A 25 -0.83 0.16 -5.13
N ALA A 26 -0.15 -0.99 -5.09
CA ALA A 26 0.83 -1.36 -6.10
C ALA A 26 0.16 -1.61 -7.48
N VAL A 27 -1.03 -2.21 -7.50
CA VAL A 27 -1.82 -2.38 -8.74
C VAL A 27 -2.24 -1.03 -9.30
N VAL A 28 -2.77 -0.14 -8.46
CA VAL A 28 -3.18 1.22 -8.85
C VAL A 28 -2.00 2.00 -9.42
N GLY A 29 -0.85 1.98 -8.76
CA GLY A 29 0.37 2.64 -9.23
C GLY A 29 0.78 2.17 -10.62
N ARG A 30 0.79 0.85 -10.86
CA ARG A 30 1.11 0.29 -12.19
C ARG A 30 0.09 0.69 -13.26
N ALA A 31 -1.20 0.70 -12.92
CA ALA A 31 -2.25 1.11 -13.85
C ALA A 31 -2.10 2.59 -14.24
N LEU A 32 -1.79 3.46 -13.28
CA LEU A 32 -1.57 4.88 -13.52
C LEU A 32 -0.33 5.14 -14.36
N SER A 33 0.79 4.46 -14.09
CA SER A 33 1.99 4.54 -14.93
C SER A 33 1.69 4.08 -16.36
N SER A 34 0.97 2.96 -16.52
CA SER A 34 0.57 2.47 -17.84
C SER A 34 -0.28 3.49 -18.59
N VAL A 35 -1.23 4.15 -17.93
CA VAL A 35 -2.06 5.19 -18.55
C VAL A 35 -1.25 6.44 -18.91
N ALA A 36 -0.27 6.81 -18.08
CA ALA A 36 0.64 7.90 -18.36
C ALA A 36 1.49 7.63 -19.62
N ASP A 37 1.97 6.39 -19.76
CA ASP A 37 2.82 5.96 -20.88
C ASP A 37 2.04 5.75 -22.19
N ASP A 38 0.82 5.23 -22.13
CA ASP A 38 0.10 4.72 -23.31
C ASP A 38 -0.51 5.83 -24.17
N ALA A 39 -0.69 7.03 -23.64
CA ALA A 39 -1.36 8.06 -24.42
C ALA A 39 -0.39 8.97 -25.19
N GLY A 40 -0.68 9.08 -26.49
CA GLY A 40 -0.12 10.06 -27.41
C GLY A 40 -0.58 11.48 -27.08
N TRP A 41 -0.36 11.92 -25.85
CA TRP A 41 -0.75 13.20 -25.29
C TRP A 41 0.05 14.33 -25.94
N ARG A 42 -0.44 14.85 -27.06
CA ARG A 42 0.18 15.99 -27.77
C ARG A 42 -0.41 17.35 -27.39
N SER A 43 -1.51 17.36 -26.63
CA SER A 43 -2.17 18.59 -26.16
C SER A 43 -1.67 18.99 -24.77
N ARG A 44 -1.75 20.29 -24.43
CA ARG A 44 -1.44 20.76 -23.06
C ARG A 44 -2.26 20.06 -21.98
N ALA A 45 -3.55 19.82 -22.26
CA ALA A 45 -4.42 19.08 -21.34
C ALA A 45 -3.93 17.65 -21.13
N GLY A 46 -3.42 17.00 -22.19
CA GLY A 46 -2.86 15.67 -22.10
C GLY A 46 -1.56 15.62 -21.31
N THR A 47 -0.67 16.59 -21.52
CA THR A 47 0.56 16.72 -20.71
C THR A 47 0.23 16.88 -19.24
N ALA A 48 -0.70 17.79 -18.90
CA ALA A 48 -1.12 17.99 -17.51
C ALA A 48 -1.76 16.73 -16.91
N PHE A 49 -2.56 15.99 -17.67
CA PHE A 49 -3.12 14.73 -17.21
C PHE A 49 -2.03 13.69 -16.94
N ARG A 50 -1.06 13.54 -17.85
CA ARG A 50 0.06 12.62 -17.68
C ARG A 50 0.86 12.92 -16.42
N GLU A 51 1.23 14.19 -16.21
CA GLU A 51 1.94 14.63 -15.00
C GLU A 51 1.16 14.25 -13.72
N ARG A 52 -0.17 14.44 -13.71
CA ARG A 52 -1.00 14.05 -12.58
C ARG A 52 -1.11 12.54 -12.38
N ALA A 53 -1.15 11.77 -13.47
CA ALA A 53 -1.13 10.31 -13.41
C ALA A 53 0.21 9.80 -12.85
N GLU A 54 1.33 10.40 -13.25
CA GLU A 54 2.68 10.08 -12.73
C GLU A 54 2.79 10.43 -11.23
N GLU A 55 2.33 11.61 -10.82
CA GLU A 55 2.27 12.02 -9.40
C GLU A 55 1.46 11.02 -8.56
N LEU A 56 0.28 10.63 -9.06
CA LEU A 56 -0.60 9.70 -8.36
C LEU A 56 0.00 8.28 -8.32
N ALA A 57 0.68 7.85 -9.38
CA ALA A 57 1.40 6.57 -9.41
C ALA A 57 2.53 6.54 -8.37
N ALA A 58 3.29 7.63 -8.25
CA ALA A 58 4.34 7.78 -7.24
C ALA A 58 3.76 7.74 -5.82
N ALA A 59 2.63 8.45 -5.59
CA ALA A 59 1.94 8.43 -4.31
C ALA A 59 1.43 7.02 -3.94
N ALA A 60 0.84 6.30 -4.89
CA ALA A 60 0.39 4.92 -4.68
C ALA A 60 1.57 3.99 -4.37
N SER A 61 2.71 4.16 -5.04
CA SER A 61 3.92 3.39 -4.74
C SER A 61 4.45 3.67 -3.33
N ALA A 62 4.44 4.94 -2.90
CA ALA A 62 4.85 5.32 -1.54
C ALA A 62 3.92 4.72 -0.49
N ALA A 63 2.59 4.84 -0.67
CA ALA A 63 1.60 4.25 0.23
C ALA A 63 1.74 2.72 0.32
N SER A 64 1.97 2.03 -0.81
CA SER A 64 2.24 0.59 -0.83
C SER A 64 3.47 0.23 0.02
N ALA A 65 4.54 1.01 -0.08
CA ALA A 65 5.75 0.78 0.71
C ALA A 65 5.50 0.99 2.21
N GLU A 66 4.80 2.07 2.59
CA GLU A 66 4.45 2.37 3.98
C GLU A 66 3.58 1.27 4.60
N PHE A 67 2.56 0.80 3.87
CA PHE A 67 1.70 -0.28 4.33
C PHE A 67 2.47 -1.60 4.52
N ARG A 68 3.44 -1.90 3.64
CA ARG A 68 4.31 -3.07 3.81
C ARG A 68 5.18 -2.99 5.04
N VAL A 69 5.76 -1.81 5.33
CA VAL A 69 6.55 -1.60 6.55
C VAL A 69 5.69 -1.80 7.79
N ALA A 70 4.52 -1.15 7.84
CA ALA A 70 3.59 -1.28 8.96
C ALA A 70 3.08 -2.73 9.14
N ALA A 71 2.83 -3.45 8.04
CA ALA A 71 2.47 -4.87 8.10
C ALA A 71 3.58 -5.73 8.75
N VAL A 72 4.86 -5.46 8.43
CA VAL A 72 6.00 -6.16 9.06
C VAL A 72 6.08 -5.84 10.56
N GLU A 73 5.87 -4.58 10.94
CA GLU A 73 5.88 -4.17 12.35
C GLU A 73 4.76 -4.83 13.16
N LEU A 74 3.55 -4.92 12.60
CA LEU A 74 2.42 -5.60 13.21
C LEU A 74 2.67 -7.10 13.36
N LEU A 75 3.27 -7.76 12.36
CA LEU A 75 3.67 -9.17 12.48
C LEU A 75 4.63 -9.38 13.65
N ALA A 76 5.67 -8.53 13.75
CA ALA A 76 6.64 -8.61 14.82
C ALA A 76 5.99 -8.34 16.19
N ALA A 77 5.04 -7.41 16.28
CA ALA A 77 4.29 -7.13 17.50
C ALA A 77 3.38 -8.29 17.90
N GLY A 78 2.67 -8.90 16.96
CA GLY A 78 1.83 -10.08 17.20
C GLY A 78 2.66 -11.26 17.72
N ASN A 79 3.81 -11.53 17.10
CA ASN A 79 4.71 -12.61 17.55
C ASN A 79 5.23 -12.38 18.97
N ARG A 80 5.55 -11.12 19.33
CA ARG A 80 5.94 -10.79 20.71
C ARG A 80 4.81 -10.98 21.71
N ALA A 81 3.55 -10.70 21.32
CA ALA A 81 2.40 -10.83 22.20
C ALA A 81 2.06 -12.29 22.55
N VAL A 82 2.41 -13.26 21.68
CA VAL A 82 2.27 -14.70 21.98
C VAL A 82 3.28 -15.19 23.01
N LEU A 83 4.47 -14.57 23.03
CA LEU A 83 5.60 -14.97 23.87
C LEU A 83 5.60 -14.30 25.26
N ALA A 84 4.69 -13.37 25.51
CA ALA A 84 4.57 -12.58 26.74
C ALA A 84 3.46 -13.11 27.65
#